data_AF-A0A8D9D5I4-F1
#
_entry.id   AF-A0A8D9D5I4-F1
#
_cell.length_a   1.000
_cell.length_b   1.000
_cell.length_c   1.000
_cell.angle_alpha   90.00
_cell.angle_beta   90.00
_cell.angle_gamma   90.00
#
_symmetry.space_group_name_H-M   'P 1'
#
loop_
_entity.id
_entity.type
_entity.pdbx_description
1 polymer ?
#
loop_
_entity_poly.entity_id
_entity_poly.type
_entity_poly.pdbx_seq_one_letter_code
_entity_poly.pdbx_strand_id
1 'polypeptide(L)'
;IFKDNHDFVTRHNDISNSTYSLSLNAFADLTHHEFKASRLGGFSASSAPLLMAKGQSVENVRGKVPDSVDWRKKGAVTNVKDQG
;
A
#
# COMPACT_ATOMS: atom_id res chain seq x y z
N ILE A 1 -4.75 23.25 -1.81
CA ILE A 1 -4.30 21.85 -1.84
C ILE A 1 -3.23 21.60 -0.78
N PHE A 2 -1.98 22.08 -0.94
CA PHE A 2 -0.92 21.87 0.05
C PHE A 2 -1.32 22.26 1.47
N LYS A 3 -1.82 23.48 1.65
CA LYS A 3 -2.28 24.00 2.94
C LYS A 3 -3.39 23.11 3.54
N ASP A 4 -4.36 22.71 2.73
CA ASP A 4 -5.47 21.86 3.17
C ASP A 4 -4.96 20.48 3.63
N ASN A 5 -3.99 19.91 2.92
CA ASN A 5 -3.34 18.65 3.27
C ASN A 5 -2.45 18.79 4.51
N HIS A 6 -1.72 19.90 4.68
CA HIS A 6 -0.99 20.20 5.91
C HIS A 6 -1.93 20.25 7.11
N ASP A 7 -3.01 21.02 7.01
CA ASP A 7 -3.98 21.17 8.10
C ASP A 7 -4.68 19.83 8.41
N PHE A 8 -4.85 18.96 7.41
CA PHE A 8 -5.34 17.60 7.60
C PHE A 8 -4.34 16.72 8.37
N VAL A 9 -3.06 16.76 7.99
CA VAL A 9 -1.99 16.00 8.67
C VAL A 9 -1.86 16.43 10.13
N THR A 10 -1.83 17.73 10.41
CA THR A 10 -1.74 18.25 11.78
C THR A 10 -2.93 17.79 12.62
N ARG A 11 -4.16 17.99 12.13
CA ARG A 11 -5.37 17.56 12.85
C ARG A 11 -5.42 16.07 13.12
N HIS A 12 -4.99 15.23 12.17
CA HIS A 12 -4.97 13.78 12.37
C HIS A 12 -3.93 13.37 13.42
N ASN A 13 -2.75 13.98 13.39
CA ASN A 13 -1.67 13.65 14.32
C ASN A 13 -1.95 14.12 15.75
N ASP A 14 -2.83 15.10 15.94
CA ASP A 14 -3.29 15.54 17.27
C ASP A 14 -4.28 14.55 17.93
N ILE A 15 -4.77 13.54 17.20
CA ILE A 15 -5.69 12.52 17.73
C ILE A 15 -4.90 11.49 18.56
N SER A 16 -5.11 11.50 19.88
CA SER A 16 -4.33 10.68 20.84
C SER A 16 -4.46 9.15 20.67
N ASN A 17 -5.53 8.67 20.04
CA ASN A 17 -5.83 7.24 19.90
C ASN A 17 -5.61 6.71 18.47
N SER A 18 -4.90 7.45 17.62
CA SER A 18 -4.57 6.95 16.28
C SER A 18 -3.46 5.91 16.35
N THR A 19 -3.64 4.78 15.67
CA THR A 19 -2.60 3.73 15.53
C THR A 19 -1.57 4.06 14.45
N TYR A 20 -1.75 5.17 13.73
CA TYR A 20 -0.86 5.63 12.66
C TYR A 20 -0.75 7.17 12.63
N SER A 21 0.37 7.65 12.12
CA SER A 21 0.62 9.07 11.87
C SER A 21 0.62 9.36 10.37
N LEU A 22 0.31 10.60 10.02
CA LEU A 22 0.47 11.13 8.67
C LEU A 22 1.69 12.05 8.60
N SER A 23 2.22 12.20 7.39
CA SER A 23 3.31 13.13 7.10
C SER A 23 3.10 13.80 5.74
N LEU A 24 3.67 14.98 5.57
CA LEU A 24 3.80 15.60 4.27
C LEU A 24 4.83 14.80 3.46
N ASN A 25 4.42 14.33 2.29
CA ASN A 25 5.23 13.54 1.38
C ASN A 25 5.13 14.09 -0.05
N ALA A 26 5.69 13.37 -1.03
CA ALA A 26 5.69 13.77 -2.44
C ALA A 26 4.30 14.04 -3.06
N PHE A 27 3.22 13.68 -2.37
CA PHE A 27 1.83 13.85 -2.81
C PHE A 27 1.09 14.97 -2.07
N ALA A 28 1.78 15.74 -1.21
CA ALA A 28 1.17 16.80 -0.40
C ALA A 28 0.52 17.91 -1.25
N ASP A 29 0.97 18.11 -2.48
CA ASP A 29 0.42 19.10 -3.42
C ASP A 29 -0.76 18.58 -4.27
N LEU A 30 -1.17 17.32 -4.09
CA LEU A 30 -2.27 16.71 -4.85
C LEU A 30 -3.56 16.65 -4.03
N THR A 31 -4.68 16.87 -4.69
CA THR A 31 -5.99 16.47 -4.14
C THR A 31 -6.08 14.95 -4.11
N HIS A 32 -6.96 14.42 -3.26
CA HIS A 32 -7.20 12.98 -3.22
C HIS A 32 -7.72 12.44 -4.57
N HIS A 33 -8.46 13.25 -5.34
CA HIS A 33 -8.91 12.86 -6.68
C HIS A 33 -7.73 12.74 -7.67
N GLU A 34 -6.85 13.74 -7.71
CA GLU A 34 -5.65 13.72 -8.57
C GLU A 34 -4.70 12.58 -8.20
N PHE A 35 -4.50 12.32 -6.91
CA PHE A 35 -3.70 11.19 -6.44
C PHE A 35 -4.28 9.86 -6.95
N LYS A 36 -5.61 9.65 -6.82
CA LYS A 36 -6.25 8.42 -7.32
C LYS A 36 -6.11 8.26 -8.83
N ALA A 37 -6.36 9.33 -9.59
CA ALA A 37 -6.31 9.31 -11.05
C ALA A 37 -4.89 9.01 -11.58
N SER A 38 -3.85 9.55 -10.93
CA SER A 38 -2.46 9.41 -11.38
C SER A 38 -1.73 8.19 -10.80
N ARG A 39 -2.07 7.73 -9.59
CA ARG A 39 -1.31 6.68 -8.86
C ARG A 39 -2.01 5.32 -8.76
N LEU A 40 -3.33 5.25 -8.93
CA LEU A 40 -4.10 4.00 -8.70
C LEU A 40 -4.62 3.34 -9.98
N GLY A 41 -4.27 3.85 -11.17
CA GLY A 41 -4.82 3.40 -12.46
C GLY A 41 -4.50 1.95 -12.88
N GLY A 42 -3.62 1.24 -12.17
CA GLY A 42 -3.18 -0.11 -12.52
C GLY A 42 -4.07 -1.27 -12.03
N PHE A 43 -5.02 -1.01 -11.12
CA PHE A 43 -5.90 -2.04 -10.55
C PHE A 43 -7.37 -1.73 -10.86
N SER A 44 -7.80 -2.10 -12.07
CA SER A 44 -9.24 -2.28 -12.34
C SER A 44 -9.61 -3.72 -12.02
N ALA A 45 -10.40 -3.91 -10.95
CA ALA A 45 -10.92 -5.23 -10.56
C ALA A 45 -11.73 -5.93 -11.68
N SER A 46 -12.16 -5.16 -12.69
CA SER A 46 -12.94 -5.62 -13.84
C SER A 46 -12.11 -5.96 -15.08
N SER A 47 -10.78 -5.74 -15.10
CA SER A 47 -9.94 -6.00 -16.28
C SER A 47 -8.81 -6.99 -16.05
N ALA A 48 -8.69 -7.58 -14.87
CA ALA A 48 -7.86 -8.78 -14.74
C ALA A 48 -8.59 -9.90 -15.48
N PRO A 49 -8.08 -10.43 -16.62
CA PRO A 49 -8.50 -11.77 -17.01
C PRO A 49 -8.23 -12.61 -15.77
N LEU A 50 -9.27 -13.26 -15.24
CA LEU A 50 -9.09 -14.39 -14.35
C LEU A 50 -8.27 -15.39 -15.17
N LEU A 51 -6.95 -15.27 -15.10
CA LEU A 51 -6.04 -16.35 -15.42
C LEU A 51 -6.40 -17.38 -14.37
N MET A 52 -7.40 -18.19 -14.71
CA MET A 52 -7.67 -19.48 -14.09
C MET A 52 -6.40 -20.29 -14.36
N ALA A 53 -5.38 -20.04 -13.54
CA ALA A 53 -4.23 -20.90 -13.44
C ALA A 53 -4.82 -22.27 -13.13
N LYS A 54 -4.77 -23.17 -14.11
CA LYS A 54 -5.10 -24.58 -13.92
C LYS A 54 -4.41 -25.00 -12.63
N GLY A 55 -5.23 -25.34 -11.64
CA GLY A 55 -4.87 -25.29 -10.23
C GLY A 55 -3.53 -25.91 -9.93
N GLN A 56 -2.56 -25.09 -9.54
CA GLN A 56 -1.61 -25.52 -8.54
C GLN A 56 -2.38 -25.50 -7.23
N SER A 57 -3.02 -26.62 -6.91
CA SER A 57 -3.48 -26.85 -5.54
C SER A 57 -2.24 -26.75 -4.68
N VAL A 58 -2.14 -25.67 -3.90
CA VAL A 58 -1.12 -25.58 -2.87
C VAL A 58 -1.44 -26.72 -1.92
N GLU A 59 -0.54 -27.69 -1.81
CA GLU A 59 -0.68 -28.78 -0.86
C GLU A 59 -0.90 -28.15 0.53
N ASN A 60 -1.87 -28.63 1.30
CA ASN A 60 -2.14 -28.09 2.63
C ASN A 60 -0.94 -28.38 3.52
N VAL A 61 0.06 -27.48 3.51
CA VAL A 61 1.26 -27.59 4.32
C VAL A 61 0.86 -27.46 5.78
N ARG A 62 0.70 -28.59 6.46
CA ARG A 62 0.52 -28.65 7.91
C ARG A 62 1.89 -28.49 8.55
N GLY A 63 2.17 -27.32 9.13
CA GLY A 63 3.45 -27.04 9.77
C GLY A 63 3.37 -25.88 10.75
N LYS A 64 4.32 -25.82 11.69
CA LYS A 64 4.49 -24.66 12.57
C LYS A 64 4.99 -23.49 11.73
N VAL A 65 4.22 -22.41 11.69
CA VAL A 65 4.60 -21.14 11.08
C VAL A 65 5.14 -20.19 12.16
N PRO A 66 6.08 -19.29 11.82
CA PRO A 66 6.56 -18.28 12.76
C PRO A 66 5.50 -17.20 13.00
N ASP A 67 5.57 -16.54 14.15
CA ASP A 67 4.67 -15.43 14.52
C ASP A 67 4.85 -14.18 13.62
N SER A 68 6.00 -14.06 12.94
CA SER A 68 6.35 -12.93 12.09
C SER A 68 7.32 -13.35 10.97
N VAL A 69 7.13 -12.81 9.76
CA VAL A 69 8.04 -12.99 8.61
C VAL A 69 8.32 -11.65 7.94
N ASP A 70 9.60 -11.33 7.74
CA ASP A 70 10.05 -10.20 6.91
C ASP A 70 10.99 -10.71 5.80
N TRP A 71 10.48 -10.74 4.56
CA TRP A 71 11.22 -11.23 3.39
C TRP A 71 12.37 -10.31 2.98
N ARG A 72 12.37 -9.04 3.38
CA ARG A 72 13.47 -8.10 3.12
C ARG A 72 14.75 -8.58 3.79
N LYS A 73 14.62 -9.10 5.02
CA LYS A 73 15.74 -9.69 5.79
C LYS A 73 16.28 -10.99 5.18
N LYS A 74 15.54 -11.59 4.24
CA LYS A 74 15.91 -12.83 3.55
C LYS A 74 16.49 -12.58 2.15
N GLY A 75 16.67 -11.32 1.74
CA GLY A 75 17.19 -10.98 0.41
C GLY A 75 16.24 -11.27 -0.75
N ALA A 76 14.96 -11.56 -0.46
CA ALA A 76 13.96 -11.88 -1.48
C ALA A 76 13.19 -10.66 -2.00
N VAL A 77 13.50 -9.46 -1.48
CA VAL A 77 12.80 -8.21 -1.83
C VAL A 77 13.80 -7.23 -2.43
N THR A 78 13.50 -6.74 -3.65
CA THR A 78 14.30 -5.69 -4.29
C THR A 78 14.05 -4.32 -3.65
N ASN A 79 14.87 -3.33 -4.00
CA ASN A 79 14.62 -1.94 -3.61
C ASN A 79 13.22 -1.46 -4.04
N VAL A 80 12.70 -0.49 -3.28
CA VAL A 80 11.43 0.19 -3.58
C VAL A 80 11.56 0.90 -4.93
N LYS A 81 10.53 0.74 -5.78
CA LYS A 81 10.43 1.38 -7.09
C LYS A 81 9.39 2.50 -7.04
N ASP A 82 9.52 3.45 -7.95
CA ASP A 82 8.52 4.48 -8.20
C ASP A 82 7.79 4.17 -9.51
N GLN A 83 6.46 4.08 -9.46
CA GLN A 83 5.62 3.75 -10.62
C GLN A 83 5.22 4.99 -11.43
N GLY A 84 5.65 6.17 -10.99
CA GLY A 84 5.24 7.45 -11.55
C GLY A 84 4.56 8.25 -10.51
#